data_AF-A0A959HNH9-F1
#
_entry.id   AF-A0A959HNH9-F1
#
_cell.length_a   1.000
_cell.length_b   1.000
_cell.length_c   1.000
_cell.angle_alpha   90.00
_cell.angle_beta   90.00
_cell.angle_gamma   90.00
#
_symmetry.space_group_name_H-M   'P 1'
#
loop_
_entity.id
_entity.type
_entity.pdbx_description
1 polymer ?
#
loop_
_entity_poly.entity_id
_entity_poly.type
_entity_poly.pdbx_seq_one_letter_code
_entity_poly.pdbx_strand_id
1 'polypeptide(L)'
;WKDSLLASQPVKLEKGSQVATIPVAIKNPQLWWTKELGEPFLYDMKVVLESGGRELSRREERIGLRNIRIVREADDKGRSFFVELNGHPVFCKGANYIPNDVFLDRVDTAWYQEMIQSAADANMNMLRVWGGGIYEDGLFYDLCDEQGILVWQDFMFACSMYPWDSAFVENVRQEAIYNIRRLRNHASIALWCGNNEIDVAWAQYRENSGWGWKQQYNKEQRAEIWAGYEKVFHEVLPNAVEGYHPGAFYWPSSPYDGEGTHATYNSSAGDIHYWGVWHGEHPFSDFRNYIGRFMSEYGFQSFPEFLTVQQYTLPKDWDIESEVMAAHQRSGIGNLRIRSYMKDHYILPEDFSHFLYVGQLLQAESIKMAIEAHRSAKPFCMGTLYWQLNDCWPVASWSGIDYYRRWKALHYFVRSAFKTDVVVFEGGKDSIRVFACSGRKEPADAQLRLELRDFNGELLWHDSQDTRLSPDSARLVAVLPAKILENLGDKNQLYLRGRLMQGEQTLHENLYYFVPPKELALPENPGIVAQVKTTGIGRY
;
A
#
# COMPACT_ATOMS: atom_id res chain seq x y z
N TRP A 1 -0.60 -30.13 19.51
CA TRP A 1 -1.16 -30.97 18.44
C TRP A 1 -0.26 -32.19 18.29
N LYS A 2 -0.81 -33.41 18.24
CA LYS A 2 -0.01 -34.62 17.97
C LYS A 2 0.27 -34.67 16.47
N ASP A 3 1.50 -34.98 16.07
CA ASP A 3 1.85 -35.31 14.69
C ASP A 3 0.85 -36.35 14.15
N SER A 4 -0.03 -35.94 13.23
CA SER A 4 -0.98 -36.83 12.58
C SER A 4 -0.52 -37.13 11.16
N LEU A 5 -0.31 -38.41 10.83
CA LEU A 5 -0.03 -38.83 9.47
C LEU A 5 -1.27 -38.55 8.59
N LEU A 6 -1.12 -37.60 7.65
CA LEU A 6 -2.23 -37.20 6.77
C LEU A 6 -2.40 -38.16 5.58
N ALA A 7 -1.30 -38.60 4.98
CA ALA A 7 -1.29 -39.54 3.87
C ALA A 7 0.10 -40.19 3.73
N SER A 8 0.15 -41.35 3.07
CA SER A 8 1.41 -42.04 2.72
C SER A 8 1.23 -42.76 1.40
N GLN A 9 2.27 -42.75 0.55
CA GLN A 9 2.26 -43.43 -0.73
C GLN A 9 3.60 -44.13 -0.98
N PRO A 10 3.60 -45.43 -1.32
CA PRO A 10 4.80 -46.10 -1.81
C PRO A 10 5.26 -45.49 -3.13
N VAL A 11 6.54 -45.18 -3.24
CA VAL A 11 7.16 -44.68 -4.48
C VAL A 11 8.37 -45.54 -4.84
N LYS A 12 8.59 -45.73 -6.14
CA LYS A 12 9.79 -46.39 -6.66
C LYS A 12 10.75 -45.31 -7.18
N LEU A 13 11.90 -45.21 -6.54
CA LEU A 13 12.93 -44.25 -6.95
C LEU A 13 13.76 -44.80 -8.11
N GLU A 14 13.93 -43.98 -9.13
CA GLU A 14 14.74 -44.24 -10.32
C GLU A 14 15.75 -43.11 -10.50
N LYS A 15 16.84 -43.35 -11.25
CA LYS A 15 17.86 -42.33 -11.45
C LYS A 15 17.28 -41.16 -12.25
N GLY A 16 17.22 -39.98 -11.64
CA GLY A 16 16.75 -38.74 -12.28
C GLY A 16 15.85 -37.92 -11.37
N SER A 17 15.16 -36.92 -11.94
CA SER A 17 14.14 -36.15 -11.25
C SER A 17 12.78 -36.84 -11.39
N GLN A 18 12.06 -36.98 -10.28
CA GLN A 18 10.75 -37.62 -10.23
C GLN A 18 9.79 -36.76 -9.42
N VAL A 19 8.51 -36.77 -9.81
CA VAL A 19 7.43 -36.11 -9.09
C VAL A 19 6.48 -37.17 -8.57
N ALA A 20 6.22 -37.15 -7.26
CA ALA A 20 5.18 -37.95 -6.62
C ALA A 20 4.08 -37.02 -6.11
N THR A 21 2.83 -37.35 -6.43
CA THR A 21 1.66 -36.58 -6.00
C THR A 21 0.86 -37.43 -5.04
N ILE A 22 0.72 -36.95 -3.81
CA ILE A 22 -0.07 -37.60 -2.75
C ILE A 22 -1.27 -36.70 -2.45
N PRO A 23 -2.51 -37.13 -2.73
CA PRO A 23 -3.69 -36.36 -2.38
C PRO A 23 -3.87 -36.35 -0.85
N VAL A 24 -4.09 -35.17 -0.28
CA VAL A 24 -4.35 -34.95 1.14
C VAL A 24 -5.68 -34.23 1.29
N ALA A 25 -6.50 -34.65 2.25
CA ALA A 25 -7.76 -33.99 2.60
C ALA A 25 -7.78 -33.66 4.09
N ILE A 26 -7.95 -32.36 4.41
CA ILE A 26 -8.12 -31.88 5.78
C ILE A 26 -9.60 -31.55 5.97
N LYS A 27 -10.27 -32.28 6.88
CA LYS A 27 -11.68 -32.05 7.19
C LYS A 27 -11.79 -30.83 8.11
N ASN A 28 -12.73 -29.94 7.79
CA ASN A 28 -12.97 -28.69 8.53
C ASN A 28 -11.68 -27.89 8.77
N PRO A 29 -10.97 -27.49 7.70
CA PRO A 29 -9.70 -26.80 7.84
C PRO A 29 -9.91 -25.43 8.49
N GLN A 30 -9.02 -25.09 9.42
CA GLN A 30 -8.78 -23.69 9.79
C GLN A 30 -8.15 -22.98 8.59
N LEU A 31 -8.80 -21.92 8.12
CA LEU A 31 -8.34 -21.15 6.96
C LEU A 31 -7.41 -20.03 7.40
N TRP A 32 -6.48 -19.66 6.52
CA TRP A 32 -5.65 -18.47 6.66
C TRP A 32 -6.45 -17.22 6.24
N TRP A 33 -6.36 -16.15 7.03
CA TRP A 33 -7.01 -14.87 6.79
C TRP A 33 -6.02 -13.72 6.96
N THR A 34 -6.34 -12.56 6.38
CA THR A 34 -5.74 -11.31 6.85
C THR A 34 -6.21 -11.01 8.28
N LYS A 35 -5.36 -10.35 9.07
CA LYS A 35 -5.60 -10.10 10.51
C LYS A 35 -6.92 -9.39 10.82
N GLU A 36 -7.39 -8.56 9.89
CA GLU A 36 -8.67 -7.85 9.98
C GLU A 36 -9.89 -8.77 9.84
N LEU A 37 -9.77 -9.86 9.09
CA LEU A 37 -10.86 -10.77 8.76
C LEU A 37 -10.83 -12.07 9.58
N GLY A 38 -9.69 -12.40 10.19
CA GLY A 38 -9.54 -13.59 11.02
C GLY A 38 -8.08 -13.87 11.40
N GLU A 39 -7.83 -15.09 11.88
CA GLU A 39 -6.49 -15.55 12.21
C GLU A 39 -5.71 -15.93 10.92
N PRO A 40 -4.46 -15.47 10.76
CA PRO A 40 -3.55 -15.97 9.72
C PRO A 40 -3.04 -17.37 10.07
N PHE A 41 -3.94 -18.35 10.13
CA PHE A 41 -3.61 -19.70 10.59
C PHE A 41 -2.66 -20.43 9.62
N LEU A 42 -1.55 -20.94 10.14
CA LEU A 42 -0.54 -21.70 9.40
C LEU A 42 -0.41 -23.12 9.98
N TYR A 43 -0.42 -24.12 9.11
CA TYR A 43 -0.10 -25.51 9.47
C TYR A 43 1.39 -25.78 9.28
N ASP A 44 2.01 -26.49 10.22
CA ASP A 44 3.31 -27.11 10.02
C ASP A 44 3.16 -28.41 9.21
N MET A 45 3.52 -28.37 7.93
CA MET A 45 3.46 -29.52 7.04
C MET A 45 4.84 -30.18 6.94
N LYS A 46 4.91 -31.45 7.34
CA LYS A 46 6.12 -32.28 7.25
C LYS A 46 5.94 -33.38 6.21
N VAL A 47 6.85 -33.44 5.24
CA VAL A 47 6.94 -34.52 4.25
C VAL A 47 8.23 -35.30 4.50
N VAL A 48 8.09 -36.61 4.67
CA VAL A 48 9.20 -37.52 4.97
C VAL A 48 9.29 -38.58 3.88
N LEU A 49 10.49 -38.77 3.34
CA LEU A 49 10.80 -39.89 2.45
C LEU A 49 11.54 -40.96 3.26
N GLU A 50 10.95 -42.14 3.36
CA GLU A 50 11.49 -43.25 4.15
C GLU A 50 11.74 -44.49 3.29
N SER A 51 12.74 -45.30 3.69
CA SER A 51 13.00 -46.61 3.11
C SER A 51 13.48 -47.58 4.18
N GLY A 52 12.85 -48.76 4.27
CA GLY A 52 13.22 -49.79 5.24
C GLY A 52 13.13 -49.35 6.71
N GLY A 53 12.21 -48.44 7.06
CA GLY A 53 12.08 -47.88 8.41
C GLY A 53 13.12 -46.80 8.76
N ARG A 54 13.92 -46.36 7.78
CA ARG A 54 14.87 -45.25 7.91
C ARG A 54 14.41 -44.05 7.10
N GLU A 55 14.45 -42.87 7.72
CA GLU A 55 14.29 -41.61 7.02
C GLU A 55 15.48 -41.34 6.08
N LEU A 56 15.17 -41.10 4.81
CA LEU A 56 16.14 -40.72 3.78
C LEU A 56 16.23 -39.21 3.60
N SER A 57 15.09 -38.51 3.72
CA SER A 57 14.99 -37.06 3.56
C SER A 57 13.72 -36.53 4.23
N ARG A 58 13.76 -35.27 4.66
CA ARG A 58 12.62 -34.53 5.20
C ARG A 58 12.52 -33.14 4.61
N ARG A 59 11.31 -32.63 4.51
CA ARG A 59 11.01 -31.23 4.21
C ARG A 59 9.88 -30.76 5.11
N GLU A 60 10.05 -29.58 5.69
CA GLU A 60 9.08 -28.94 6.57
C GLU A 60 8.74 -27.57 5.96
N GLU A 61 7.46 -27.25 5.86
CA GLU A 61 6.96 -25.98 5.34
C GLU A 61 5.73 -25.56 6.14
N ARG A 62 5.56 -24.25 6.33
CA ARG A 62 4.33 -23.70 6.87
C ARG A 62 3.37 -23.38 5.74
N ILE A 63 2.12 -23.81 5.86
CA ILE A 63 1.11 -23.67 4.81
C ILE A 63 -0.15 -23.03 5.38
N GLY A 64 -0.57 -21.92 4.79
CA GLY A 64 -1.88 -21.32 5.05
C GLY A 64 -2.91 -21.80 4.03
N LEU A 65 -4.01 -22.41 4.50
CA LEU A 65 -5.08 -22.87 3.62
C LEU A 65 -6.05 -21.73 3.33
N ARG A 66 -6.12 -21.31 2.07
CA ARG A 66 -7.02 -20.24 1.63
C ARG A 66 -7.40 -20.39 0.17
N ASN A 67 -8.58 -19.88 -0.18
CA ASN A 67 -8.94 -19.57 -1.55
C ASN A 67 -8.74 -18.07 -1.78
N ILE A 68 -8.08 -17.69 -2.87
CA ILE A 68 -7.87 -16.30 -3.24
C ILE A 68 -8.16 -16.11 -4.73
N ARG A 69 -8.89 -15.04 -5.06
CA ARG A 69 -9.25 -14.68 -6.45
C ARG A 69 -9.12 -13.18 -6.63
N ILE A 70 -8.62 -12.76 -7.80
CA ILE A 70 -8.74 -11.36 -8.24
C ILE A 70 -10.00 -11.23 -9.07
N VAL A 71 -10.96 -10.43 -8.60
CA VAL A 71 -12.29 -10.32 -9.19
C VAL A 71 -12.35 -9.14 -10.15
N ARG A 72 -12.70 -9.44 -11.41
CA ARG A 72 -12.76 -8.49 -12.53
C ARG A 72 -14.08 -8.58 -13.28
N GLU A 73 -15.18 -8.35 -12.59
CA GLU A 73 -16.55 -8.48 -13.12
C GLU A 73 -17.04 -7.13 -13.66
N ALA A 74 -17.76 -7.13 -14.78
CA ALA A 74 -18.32 -5.91 -15.34
C ALA A 74 -19.46 -5.38 -14.45
N ASP A 75 -19.55 -4.05 -14.31
CA ASP A 75 -20.61 -3.36 -13.58
C ASP A 75 -21.02 -2.05 -14.25
N ASP A 76 -21.92 -1.30 -13.61
CA ASP A 76 -22.44 -0.01 -14.09
C ASP A 76 -21.37 1.08 -14.20
N LYS A 77 -20.20 0.87 -13.59
CA LYS A 77 -19.09 1.81 -13.53
C LYS A 77 -17.83 1.28 -14.20
N GLY A 78 -17.93 0.27 -15.07
CA GLY A 78 -16.79 -0.32 -15.78
C GLY A 78 -16.57 -1.78 -15.41
N ARG A 79 -15.42 -2.10 -14.82
CA ARG A 79 -15.09 -3.46 -14.37
C ARG A 79 -14.39 -3.43 -13.03
N SER A 80 -14.83 -4.27 -12.09
CA SER A 80 -14.23 -4.37 -10.77
C SER A 80 -12.74 -4.74 -10.83
N PHE A 81 -12.02 -4.43 -9.75
CA PHE A 81 -10.70 -4.99 -9.51
C PHE A 81 -10.50 -5.05 -8.00
N PHE A 82 -10.59 -6.25 -7.43
CA PHE A 82 -10.40 -6.45 -5.98
C PHE A 82 -9.96 -7.87 -5.65
N VAL A 83 -9.42 -8.05 -4.45
CA VAL A 83 -9.09 -9.38 -3.91
C VAL A 83 -10.30 -9.95 -3.20
N GLU A 84 -10.66 -11.19 -3.52
CA GLU A 84 -11.60 -12.01 -2.77
C GLU A 84 -10.82 -13.10 -2.02
N LEU A 85 -10.88 -13.09 -0.69
CA LEU A 85 -10.21 -14.06 0.19
C LEU A 85 -11.26 -14.92 0.87
N ASN A 86 -11.22 -16.23 0.61
CA ASN A 86 -12.16 -17.22 1.15
C ASN A 86 -13.63 -16.85 0.92
N GLY A 87 -13.94 -16.23 -0.22
CA GLY A 87 -15.29 -15.77 -0.59
C GLY A 87 -15.69 -14.40 -0.03
N HIS A 88 -14.77 -13.68 0.65
CA HIS A 88 -15.01 -12.32 1.13
C HIS A 88 -14.20 -11.29 0.34
N PRO A 89 -14.81 -10.21 -0.18
CA PRO A 89 -14.08 -9.07 -0.72
C PRO A 89 -13.17 -8.45 0.34
N VAL A 90 -11.99 -8.03 -0.08
CA VAL A 90 -10.98 -7.41 0.77
C VAL A 90 -10.62 -6.05 0.19
N PHE A 91 -11.00 -4.98 0.90
CA PHE A 91 -10.39 -3.68 0.67
C PHE A 91 -8.91 -3.70 1.05
N CYS A 92 -8.04 -3.65 0.05
CA CYS A 92 -6.60 -3.74 0.25
C CYS A 92 -6.03 -2.40 0.75
N LYS A 93 -5.36 -2.43 1.90
CA LYS A 93 -4.74 -1.28 2.57
C LYS A 93 -3.25 -1.54 2.73
N GLY A 94 -2.43 -0.67 2.16
CA GLY A 94 -1.01 -0.78 2.39
C GLY A 94 -0.18 0.16 1.55
N ALA A 95 0.97 -0.35 1.10
CA ALA A 95 2.00 0.44 0.46
C ALA A 95 2.83 -0.39 -0.53
N ASN A 96 3.58 0.32 -1.36
CA ASN A 96 4.60 -0.25 -2.22
C ASN A 96 5.90 -0.40 -1.43
N TYR A 97 6.47 -1.60 -1.45
CA TYR A 97 7.67 -2.00 -0.74
C TYR A 97 8.84 -2.05 -1.72
N ILE A 98 9.96 -1.43 -1.34
CA ILE A 98 11.22 -1.42 -2.09
C ILE A 98 12.33 -2.13 -1.27
N PRO A 99 13.52 -2.40 -1.82
CA PRO A 99 14.63 -2.95 -1.03
C PRO A 99 14.94 -2.09 0.20
N ASN A 100 15.28 -2.73 1.33
CA ASN A 100 15.62 -2.03 2.58
C ASN A 100 17.01 -1.38 2.59
N ASP A 101 17.90 -1.79 1.69
CA ASP A 101 19.25 -1.24 1.58
C ASP A 101 19.72 -1.28 0.12
N VAL A 102 20.62 -0.38 -0.26
CA VAL A 102 21.35 -0.45 -1.54
C VAL A 102 22.35 -1.63 -1.55
N PHE A 103 22.77 -2.10 -0.38
CA PHE A 103 23.60 -3.28 -0.17
C PHE A 103 22.78 -4.37 0.52
N LEU A 104 22.13 -5.20 -0.30
CA LEU A 104 21.13 -6.18 0.13
C LEU A 104 21.59 -7.11 1.28
N ASP A 105 22.85 -7.55 1.25
CA ASP A 105 23.43 -8.46 2.26
C ASP A 105 23.58 -7.84 3.66
N ARG A 106 23.34 -6.53 3.82
CA ARG A 106 23.35 -5.85 5.13
C ARG A 106 22.01 -5.93 5.86
N VAL A 107 20.94 -6.29 5.15
CA VAL A 107 19.59 -6.36 5.72
C VAL A 107 19.47 -7.65 6.50
N ASP A 108 19.46 -7.54 7.82
CA ASP A 108 19.38 -8.69 8.72
C ASP A 108 17.92 -9.06 9.08
N THR A 109 17.77 -10.16 9.81
CA THR A 109 16.47 -10.64 10.30
C THR A 109 15.71 -9.60 11.10
N ALA A 110 16.40 -8.81 11.94
CA ALA A 110 15.77 -7.81 12.78
C ALA A 110 15.19 -6.67 11.93
N TRP A 111 15.88 -6.28 10.86
CA TRP A 111 15.39 -5.28 9.91
C TRP A 111 14.10 -5.74 9.23
N TYR A 112 14.03 -6.97 8.71
CA TYR A 112 12.80 -7.53 8.13
C TYR A 112 11.66 -7.57 9.15
N GLN A 113 11.93 -8.04 10.37
CA GLN A 113 10.94 -8.10 11.43
C GLN A 113 10.39 -6.72 11.78
N GLU A 114 11.25 -5.71 11.97
CA GLU A 114 10.85 -4.34 12.28
C GLU A 114 10.01 -3.71 11.14
N MET A 115 10.38 -3.98 9.89
CA MET A 115 9.67 -3.43 8.73
C MET A 115 8.28 -4.05 8.53
N ILE A 116 8.18 -5.38 8.59
CA ILE A 116 6.89 -6.06 8.45
C ILE A 116 5.99 -5.81 9.66
N GLN A 117 6.57 -5.77 10.87
CA GLN A 117 5.84 -5.37 12.07
C GLN A 117 5.33 -3.93 11.96
N SER A 118 6.12 -3.01 11.41
CA SER A 118 5.66 -1.63 11.19
C SER A 118 4.48 -1.55 10.22
N ALA A 119 4.46 -2.36 9.16
CA ALA A 119 3.31 -2.47 8.26
C ALA A 119 2.08 -3.03 8.98
N ALA A 120 2.25 -4.10 9.77
CA ALA A 120 1.18 -4.70 10.56
C ALA A 120 0.61 -3.73 11.61
N ASP A 121 1.47 -2.98 12.31
CA ASP A 121 1.10 -1.98 13.31
C ASP A 121 0.35 -0.80 12.70
N ALA A 122 0.56 -0.53 11.41
CA ALA A 122 -0.20 0.45 10.63
C ALA A 122 -1.50 -0.09 10.05
N ASN A 123 -1.96 -1.27 10.47
CA ASN A 123 -3.18 -1.92 9.98
C ASN A 123 -3.18 -2.23 8.47
N MET A 124 -2.00 -2.42 7.88
CA MET A 124 -1.88 -2.85 6.49
C MET A 124 -2.27 -4.32 6.36
N ASN A 125 -2.88 -4.66 5.24
CA ASN A 125 -3.26 -6.04 4.89
C ASN A 125 -2.74 -6.46 3.50
N MET A 126 -2.01 -5.57 2.80
CA MET A 126 -1.32 -5.88 1.55
C MET A 126 -0.04 -5.06 1.39
N LEU A 127 1.02 -5.67 0.88
CA LEU A 127 2.21 -4.98 0.38
C LEU A 127 2.44 -5.35 -1.10
N ARG A 128 2.88 -4.39 -1.90
CA ARG A 128 3.34 -4.63 -3.26
C ARG A 128 4.86 -4.64 -3.30
N VAL A 129 5.47 -5.78 -3.61
CA VAL A 129 6.92 -5.88 -3.87
C VAL A 129 7.15 -5.35 -5.28
N TRP A 130 7.63 -4.11 -5.37
CA TRP A 130 7.73 -3.36 -6.61
C TRP A 130 8.84 -3.88 -7.54
N GLY A 131 8.55 -3.91 -8.85
CA GLY A 131 9.35 -4.60 -9.86
C GLY A 131 10.74 -4.03 -10.20
N GLY A 132 11.20 -2.91 -9.66
CA GLY A 132 12.60 -2.50 -9.82
C GLY A 132 13.47 -2.78 -8.58
N GLY A 133 12.97 -3.59 -7.66
CA GLY A 133 13.68 -4.07 -6.48
C GLY A 133 14.27 -5.47 -6.71
N ILE A 134 13.99 -6.36 -5.75
CA ILE A 134 14.35 -7.78 -5.80
C ILE A 134 13.13 -8.65 -5.47
N TYR A 135 13.14 -9.91 -5.90
CA TYR A 135 12.33 -10.90 -5.18
C TYR A 135 12.94 -11.04 -3.80
N GLU A 136 12.13 -10.83 -2.77
CA GLU A 136 12.65 -10.72 -1.42
C GLU A 136 13.17 -12.06 -0.87
N ASP A 137 13.88 -11.98 0.26
CA ASP A 137 14.25 -13.16 1.05
C ASP A 137 13.00 -13.96 1.48
N GLY A 138 13.14 -15.27 1.69
CA GLY A 138 12.02 -16.11 2.17
C GLY A 138 11.41 -15.60 3.48
N LEU A 139 12.24 -15.01 4.36
CA LEU A 139 11.81 -14.42 5.62
C LEU A 139 10.76 -13.32 5.45
N PHE A 140 10.85 -12.51 4.39
CA PHE A 140 9.85 -11.47 4.11
C PHE A 140 8.45 -12.08 3.96
N TYR A 141 8.34 -13.16 3.18
CA TYR A 141 7.08 -13.82 2.89
C TYR A 141 6.58 -14.63 4.09
N ASP A 142 7.50 -15.24 4.84
CA ASP A 142 7.19 -15.89 6.13
C ASP A 142 6.55 -14.91 7.12
N LEU A 143 7.12 -13.71 7.26
CA LEU A 143 6.57 -12.67 8.14
C LEU A 143 5.23 -12.14 7.61
N CYS A 144 5.06 -12.00 6.29
CA CYS A 144 3.78 -11.63 5.69
C CYS A 144 2.70 -12.70 5.95
N ASP A 145 3.06 -13.98 5.83
CA ASP A 145 2.19 -15.12 6.14
C ASP A 145 1.74 -15.09 7.61
N GLU A 146 2.67 -14.86 8.54
CA GLU A 146 2.39 -14.77 9.98
C GLU A 146 1.52 -13.56 10.36
N GLN A 147 1.74 -12.42 9.72
CA GLN A 147 1.03 -11.17 10.04
C GLN A 147 -0.30 -11.04 9.30
N GLY A 148 -0.61 -11.94 8.38
CA GLY A 148 -1.83 -11.86 7.58
C GLY A 148 -1.78 -10.70 6.57
N ILE A 149 -0.62 -10.48 5.95
CA ILE A 149 -0.39 -9.42 4.95
C ILE A 149 -0.29 -10.09 3.58
N LEU A 150 -1.19 -9.72 2.67
CA LEU A 150 -1.14 -10.18 1.28
C LEU A 150 0.05 -9.56 0.55
N VAL A 151 0.57 -10.28 -0.44
CA VAL A 151 1.69 -9.83 -1.28
C VAL A 151 1.24 -9.79 -2.74
N TRP A 152 1.28 -8.58 -3.31
CA TRP A 152 1.30 -8.36 -4.74
C TRP A 152 2.77 -8.46 -5.19
N GLN A 153 3.12 -9.50 -5.94
CA GLN A 153 4.50 -9.76 -6.35
C GLN A 153 4.73 -9.34 -7.80
N ASP A 154 5.44 -8.25 -8.04
CA ASP A 154 5.94 -7.97 -9.39
C ASP A 154 7.07 -8.95 -9.76
N PHE A 155 7.26 -9.25 -11.03
CA PHE A 155 8.55 -9.69 -11.56
C PHE A 155 9.48 -8.48 -11.65
N MET A 156 10.80 -8.71 -11.66
CA MET A 156 11.79 -7.63 -11.50
C MET A 156 12.05 -6.81 -12.77
N PHE A 157 10.98 -6.23 -13.31
CA PHE A 157 10.98 -5.29 -14.43
C PHE A 157 10.26 -3.99 -14.07
N ALA A 158 10.87 -2.84 -14.38
CA ALA A 158 10.27 -1.54 -14.10
C ALA A 158 10.71 -0.45 -15.08
N CYS A 159 9.76 0.38 -15.52
CA CYS A 159 9.97 1.70 -16.14
C CYS A 159 10.88 1.74 -17.39
N SER A 160 11.22 0.59 -17.98
CA SER A 160 12.10 0.45 -19.15
C SER A 160 11.51 -0.55 -20.13
N MET A 161 11.73 -0.35 -21.43
CA MET A 161 11.67 -1.47 -22.37
C MET A 161 12.87 -2.40 -22.13
N TYR A 162 12.69 -3.71 -22.27
CA TYR A 162 13.73 -4.72 -22.07
C TYR A 162 14.06 -5.44 -23.37
N PRO A 163 15.26 -6.05 -23.50
CA PRO A 163 15.58 -6.92 -24.62
C PRO A 163 14.60 -8.09 -24.77
N TRP A 164 14.56 -8.71 -25.94
CA TRP A 164 13.64 -9.83 -26.24
C TRP A 164 14.27 -10.91 -27.12
N ASP A 165 15.60 -10.90 -27.28
CA ASP A 165 16.28 -12.00 -27.95
C ASP A 165 16.12 -13.31 -27.18
N SER A 166 16.36 -14.43 -27.85
CA SER A 166 16.10 -15.76 -27.29
C SER A 166 16.91 -16.06 -26.03
N ALA A 167 18.11 -15.51 -25.88
CA ALA A 167 18.93 -15.71 -24.70
C ALA A 167 18.36 -14.93 -23.51
N PHE A 168 17.95 -13.68 -23.73
CA PHE A 168 17.27 -12.89 -22.69
C PHE A 168 15.95 -13.55 -22.26
N VAL A 169 15.10 -13.91 -23.21
CA VAL A 169 13.79 -14.54 -22.92
C VAL A 169 13.95 -15.86 -22.15
N GLU A 170 14.91 -16.70 -22.51
CA GLU A 170 15.19 -17.93 -21.78
C GLU A 170 15.71 -17.66 -20.37
N ASN A 171 16.55 -16.63 -20.20
CA ASN A 171 17.02 -16.22 -18.87
C ASN A 171 15.85 -15.78 -17.97
N VAL A 172 14.98 -14.91 -18.47
CA VAL A 172 13.76 -14.46 -17.77
C VAL A 172 12.87 -15.65 -17.41
N ARG A 173 12.69 -16.59 -18.34
CA ARG A 173 11.89 -17.80 -18.09
C ARG A 173 12.46 -18.61 -16.93
N GLN A 174 13.78 -18.81 -16.87
CA GLN A 174 14.41 -19.56 -15.79
C GLN A 174 14.32 -18.84 -14.45
N GLU A 175 14.53 -17.52 -14.44
CA GLU A 175 14.35 -16.67 -13.25
C GLU A 175 12.93 -16.77 -12.71
N ALA A 176 11.92 -16.64 -13.58
CA ALA A 176 10.52 -16.75 -13.21
C ALA A 176 10.21 -18.11 -12.60
N ILE A 177 10.64 -19.21 -13.24
CA ILE A 177 10.41 -20.57 -12.75
C ILE A 177 11.02 -20.78 -11.37
N TYR A 178 12.25 -20.30 -11.16
CA TYR A 178 12.93 -20.41 -9.88
C TYR A 178 12.13 -19.69 -8.78
N ASN A 179 11.79 -18.41 -8.98
CA ASN A 179 11.11 -17.62 -7.96
C ASN A 179 9.67 -18.05 -7.72
N ILE A 180 8.93 -18.45 -8.77
CA ILE A 180 7.58 -19.00 -8.59
C ILE A 180 7.64 -20.27 -7.73
N ARG A 181 8.55 -21.20 -8.01
CA ARG A 181 8.70 -22.43 -7.21
C ARG A 181 9.10 -22.14 -5.77
N ARG A 182 9.97 -21.15 -5.56
CA ARG A 182 10.42 -20.72 -4.23
C ARG A 182 9.27 -20.12 -3.42
N LEU A 183 8.40 -19.34 -4.06
CA LEU A 183 7.42 -18.49 -3.36
C LEU A 183 5.99 -19.03 -3.35
N ARG A 184 5.64 -19.98 -4.23
CA ARG A 184 4.26 -20.44 -4.42
C ARG A 184 3.55 -21.05 -3.21
N ASN A 185 4.31 -21.48 -2.20
CA ASN A 185 3.74 -22.09 -0.99
C ASN A 185 3.34 -21.06 0.06
N HIS A 186 3.76 -19.80 -0.08
CA HIS A 186 3.39 -18.73 0.84
C HIS A 186 1.91 -18.38 0.71
N ALA A 187 1.21 -18.33 1.84
CA ALA A 187 -0.22 -18.06 1.89
C ALA A 187 -0.54 -16.64 1.43
N SER A 188 0.38 -15.70 1.70
CA SER A 188 0.32 -14.27 1.43
C SER A 188 0.35 -13.92 -0.05
N ILE A 189 0.99 -14.70 -0.92
CA ILE A 189 1.06 -14.39 -2.36
C ILE A 189 -0.36 -14.34 -2.94
N ALA A 190 -0.79 -13.13 -3.31
CA ALA A 190 -2.12 -12.85 -3.81
C ALA A 190 -2.19 -12.85 -5.33
N LEU A 191 -1.17 -12.26 -5.97
CA LEU A 191 -1.04 -12.21 -7.42
C LEU A 191 0.41 -12.03 -7.85
N TRP A 192 0.68 -12.40 -9.11
CA TRP A 192 1.92 -12.10 -9.81
C TRP A 192 1.68 -10.99 -10.83
N CYS A 193 2.58 -10.01 -10.92
CA CYS A 193 2.48 -8.90 -11.85
C CYS A 193 3.73 -8.83 -12.73
N GLY A 194 3.58 -8.67 -14.05
CA GLY A 194 4.67 -8.76 -15.00
C GLY A 194 5.72 -7.66 -14.87
N ASN A 195 5.30 -6.42 -14.60
CA ASN A 195 6.20 -5.29 -14.48
C ASN A 195 5.54 -4.06 -13.81
N ASN A 196 6.38 -3.07 -13.50
CA ASN A 196 5.97 -1.73 -13.17
C ASN A 196 6.01 -0.77 -14.38
N GLU A 197 4.86 -0.18 -14.69
CA GLU A 197 4.62 0.96 -15.58
C GLU A 197 5.05 0.83 -17.05
N ILE A 198 5.56 -0.31 -17.51
CA ILE A 198 6.10 -0.42 -18.88
C ILE A 198 4.98 -0.23 -19.91
N ASP A 199 3.79 -0.80 -19.66
CA ASP A 199 2.62 -0.65 -20.54
C ASP A 199 2.24 0.82 -20.77
N VAL A 200 2.06 1.57 -19.67
CA VAL A 200 1.64 2.98 -19.72
C VAL A 200 2.77 3.93 -20.13
N ALA A 201 4.02 3.60 -19.82
CA ALA A 201 5.17 4.39 -20.23
C ALA A 201 5.36 4.32 -21.75
N TRP A 202 5.15 3.15 -22.36
CA TRP A 202 5.19 2.98 -23.81
C TRP A 202 3.91 3.50 -24.49
N ALA A 203 2.75 3.15 -23.95
CA ALA A 203 1.43 3.52 -24.44
C ALA A 203 1.22 3.24 -25.94
N GLN A 204 1.45 1.99 -26.37
CA GLN A 204 1.35 1.51 -27.76
C GLN A 204 0.15 2.06 -28.54
N TYR A 205 -1.04 2.06 -27.94
CA TYR A 205 -2.30 2.39 -28.64
C TYR A 205 -2.64 3.89 -28.64
N ARG A 206 -1.75 4.75 -28.11
CA ARG A 206 -1.98 6.20 -27.98
C ARG A 206 -0.74 6.98 -28.40
N GLU A 207 -0.72 7.47 -29.64
CA GLU A 207 0.47 8.07 -30.26
C GLU A 207 1.10 9.21 -29.44
N ASN A 208 0.30 10.11 -28.88
CA ASN A 208 0.76 11.26 -28.10
C ASN A 208 0.68 11.05 -26.58
N SER A 209 0.69 9.79 -26.13
CA SER A 209 0.71 9.42 -24.71
C SER A 209 1.94 8.60 -24.34
N GLY A 210 2.09 8.28 -23.06
CA GLY A 210 3.29 7.65 -22.51
C GLY A 210 4.39 8.67 -22.22
N TRP A 211 5.61 8.20 -22.00
CA TRP A 211 6.72 9.04 -21.52
C TRP A 211 7.53 9.71 -22.65
N GLY A 212 7.01 9.75 -23.87
CA GLY A 212 7.61 10.51 -24.97
C GLY A 212 8.83 9.87 -25.66
N TRP A 213 9.32 8.74 -25.15
CA TRP A 213 10.45 8.01 -25.73
C TRP A 213 10.13 7.15 -26.96
N LYS A 214 8.89 6.67 -27.14
CA LYS A 214 8.53 5.90 -28.35
C LYS A 214 8.70 6.73 -29.62
N GLN A 215 8.55 8.06 -29.50
CA GLN A 215 8.72 9.04 -30.57
C GLN A 215 10.16 9.10 -31.11
N GLN A 216 11.14 8.54 -30.38
CA GLN A 216 12.53 8.45 -30.83
C GLN A 216 12.76 7.32 -31.86
N TYR A 217 11.78 6.43 -32.04
CA TYR A 217 11.88 5.24 -32.91
C TYR A 217 10.98 5.36 -34.13
N ASN A 218 11.39 4.76 -35.24
CA ASN A 218 10.55 4.60 -36.43
C ASN A 218 9.47 3.51 -36.22
N LYS A 219 8.56 3.37 -37.17
CA LYS A 219 7.40 2.47 -37.05
C LYS A 219 7.82 1.00 -36.90
N GLU A 220 8.82 0.57 -37.66
CA GLU A 220 9.33 -0.80 -37.66
C GLU A 220 9.98 -1.14 -36.31
N GLN A 221 10.85 -0.27 -35.81
CA GLN A 221 11.47 -0.40 -34.50
C GLN A 221 10.44 -0.45 -33.37
N ARG A 222 9.41 0.42 -33.41
CA ARG A 222 8.33 0.39 -32.41
C ARG A 222 7.58 -0.94 -32.42
N ALA A 223 7.31 -1.49 -33.60
CA ALA A 223 6.63 -2.77 -33.72
C ALA A 223 7.47 -3.92 -33.16
N GLU A 224 8.78 -3.93 -33.41
CA GLU A 224 9.71 -4.93 -32.86
C GLU A 224 9.82 -4.82 -31.33
N ILE A 225 9.98 -3.61 -30.81
CA ILE A 225 10.05 -3.34 -29.37
C ILE A 225 8.76 -3.78 -28.66
N TRP A 226 7.59 -3.47 -29.25
CA TRP A 226 6.31 -3.90 -28.70
C TRP A 226 6.11 -5.42 -28.76
N ALA A 227 6.52 -6.07 -29.86
CA ALA A 227 6.52 -7.53 -29.93
C ALA A 227 7.41 -8.17 -28.84
N GLY A 228 8.53 -7.52 -28.49
CA GLY A 228 9.36 -7.91 -27.36
C GLY A 228 8.65 -7.81 -26.01
N TYR A 229 7.92 -6.70 -25.80
CA TYR A 229 7.06 -6.51 -24.63
C TYR A 229 6.00 -7.61 -24.52
N GLU A 230 5.25 -7.86 -25.59
CA GLU A 230 4.24 -8.92 -25.63
C GLU A 230 4.86 -10.30 -25.35
N LYS A 231 6.04 -10.57 -25.93
CA LYS A 231 6.76 -11.84 -25.71
C LYS A 231 7.07 -12.08 -24.23
N VAL A 232 7.59 -11.08 -23.52
CA VAL A 232 7.96 -11.25 -22.11
C VAL A 232 6.71 -11.26 -21.22
N PHE A 233 5.88 -10.22 -21.31
CA PHE A 233 4.84 -9.93 -20.32
C PHE A 233 3.47 -10.53 -20.65
N HIS A 234 3.22 -10.94 -21.90
CA HIS A 234 1.96 -11.56 -22.29
C HIS A 234 2.10 -13.03 -22.72
N GLU A 235 3.33 -13.54 -22.88
CA GLU A 235 3.57 -14.94 -23.20
C GLU A 235 4.44 -15.64 -22.14
N VAL A 236 5.68 -15.23 -21.94
CA VAL A 236 6.67 -15.99 -21.13
C VAL A 236 6.30 -16.03 -19.66
N LEU A 237 6.07 -14.88 -19.03
CA LEU A 237 5.74 -14.77 -17.61
C LEU A 237 4.38 -15.41 -17.26
N PRO A 238 3.26 -15.14 -17.97
CA PRO A 238 1.99 -15.82 -17.66
C PRO A 238 2.08 -17.34 -17.85
N ASN A 239 2.77 -17.82 -18.89
CA ASN A 239 2.98 -19.26 -19.07
C ASN A 239 3.81 -19.89 -17.95
N ALA A 240 4.78 -19.16 -17.39
CA ALA A 240 5.53 -19.61 -16.22
C ALA A 240 4.63 -19.68 -14.96
N VAL A 241 3.77 -18.67 -14.74
CA VAL A 241 2.82 -18.69 -13.62
C VAL A 241 1.86 -19.86 -13.75
N GLU A 242 1.22 -20.04 -14.90
CA GLU A 242 0.28 -21.15 -15.12
C GLU A 242 0.96 -22.53 -14.95
N GLY A 243 2.19 -22.67 -15.46
CA GLY A 243 2.93 -23.94 -15.39
C GLY A 243 3.47 -24.29 -13.99
N TYR A 244 3.72 -23.32 -13.12
CA TYR A 244 4.42 -23.54 -11.84
C TYR A 244 3.67 -23.07 -10.60
N HIS A 245 2.62 -22.28 -10.73
CA HIS A 245 1.63 -21.94 -9.71
C HIS A 245 0.23 -21.95 -10.34
N PRO A 246 -0.28 -23.14 -10.74
CA PRO A 246 -1.58 -23.24 -11.39
C PRO A 246 -2.69 -22.67 -10.51
N GLY A 247 -3.52 -21.81 -11.11
CA GLY A 247 -4.61 -21.11 -10.40
C GLY A 247 -4.23 -19.78 -9.75
N ALA A 248 -2.95 -19.38 -9.71
CA ALA A 248 -2.60 -18.01 -9.33
C ALA A 248 -3.01 -17.01 -10.41
N PHE A 249 -3.39 -15.80 -9.96
CA PHE A 249 -3.68 -14.71 -10.87
C PHE A 249 -2.38 -14.06 -11.39
N TYR A 250 -2.37 -13.74 -12.68
CA TYR A 250 -1.30 -12.99 -13.34
C TYR A 250 -1.83 -11.67 -13.91
N TRP A 251 -1.08 -10.60 -13.68
CA TRP A 251 -1.36 -9.25 -14.16
C TRP A 251 -0.21 -8.76 -15.05
N PRO A 252 -0.41 -8.38 -16.32
CA PRO A 252 0.73 -8.10 -17.22
C PRO A 252 1.61 -6.90 -16.84
N SER A 253 1.02 -5.85 -16.25
CA SER A 253 1.68 -4.59 -15.90
C SER A 253 0.89 -3.89 -14.79
N SER A 254 1.55 -3.08 -13.97
CA SER A 254 0.92 -2.18 -12.99
C SER A 254 1.34 -0.74 -13.33
N PRO A 255 0.44 0.16 -13.75
CA PRO A 255 -1.00 -0.02 -13.89
C PRO A 255 -1.39 -0.68 -15.21
N TYR A 256 -2.57 -1.28 -15.25
CA TYR A 256 -3.17 -1.85 -16.46
C TYR A 256 -4.71 -1.82 -16.38
N ASP A 257 -5.41 -1.74 -17.51
CA ASP A 257 -6.89 -1.75 -17.51
C ASP A 257 -7.47 -3.16 -17.71
N GLY A 258 -6.67 -4.05 -18.29
CA GLY A 258 -7.01 -5.42 -18.65
C GLY A 258 -8.08 -5.58 -19.73
N GLU A 259 -8.24 -4.59 -20.61
CA GLU A 259 -9.11 -4.60 -21.79
C GLU A 259 -8.33 -4.33 -23.08
N GLY A 260 -7.00 -4.48 -23.04
CA GLY A 260 -6.15 -4.23 -24.21
C GLY A 260 -6.04 -2.74 -24.57
N THR A 261 -6.29 -1.84 -23.61
CA THR A 261 -5.86 -0.44 -23.71
C THR A 261 -4.91 -0.11 -22.56
N HIS A 262 -4.50 1.16 -22.46
CA HIS A 262 -3.59 1.61 -21.43
C HIS A 262 -4.38 2.28 -20.30
N ALA A 263 -4.02 1.94 -19.07
CA ALA A 263 -4.56 2.61 -17.91
C ALA A 263 -4.29 4.12 -17.95
N THR A 264 -5.23 4.90 -17.44
CA THR A 264 -5.15 6.34 -17.26
C THR A 264 -5.74 6.71 -15.92
N TYR A 265 -5.57 7.96 -15.51
CA TYR A 265 -6.19 8.47 -14.27
C TYR A 265 -7.72 8.36 -14.24
N ASN A 266 -8.38 8.22 -15.39
CA ASN A 266 -9.84 8.08 -15.51
C ASN A 266 -10.28 6.65 -15.86
N SER A 267 -9.36 5.69 -15.86
CA SER A 267 -9.70 4.30 -16.18
C SER A 267 -10.68 3.75 -15.14
N SER A 268 -11.72 3.07 -15.64
CA SER A 268 -12.79 2.52 -14.83
C SER A 268 -12.71 0.99 -14.69
N ALA A 269 -11.55 0.43 -15.04
CA ALA A 269 -11.19 -0.97 -14.96
C ALA A 269 -9.70 -1.09 -14.57
N GLY A 270 -9.36 -2.19 -13.89
CA GLY A 270 -7.99 -2.48 -13.50
C GLY A 270 -7.48 -1.58 -12.37
N ASP A 271 -6.17 -1.37 -12.34
CA ASP A 271 -5.48 -0.60 -11.32
C ASP A 271 -4.88 0.71 -11.88
N ILE A 272 -4.64 1.68 -11.00
CA ILE A 272 -4.18 3.02 -11.37
C ILE A 272 -2.97 3.43 -10.54
N HIS A 273 -1.97 4.00 -11.24
CA HIS A 273 -0.93 4.83 -10.65
C HIS A 273 -1.30 6.29 -10.86
N TYR A 274 -1.70 6.98 -9.78
CA TYR A 274 -2.11 8.37 -9.87
C TYR A 274 -0.99 9.31 -9.41
N TRP A 275 -0.22 9.77 -10.39
CA TRP A 275 0.89 10.72 -10.24
C TRP A 275 0.52 12.16 -10.64
N GLY A 276 -0.78 12.47 -10.73
CA GLY A 276 -1.27 13.83 -10.97
C GLY A 276 -0.86 14.77 -9.84
N VAL A 277 -1.11 14.37 -8.60
CA VAL A 277 -0.43 14.99 -7.44
C VAL A 277 1.04 14.60 -7.48
N TRP A 278 1.92 15.53 -7.09
CA TRP A 278 3.37 15.42 -7.21
C TRP A 278 3.90 15.70 -8.63
N HIS A 279 3.82 14.74 -9.57
CA HIS A 279 4.42 14.90 -10.91
C HIS A 279 3.64 15.84 -11.81
N GLY A 280 2.30 15.71 -11.84
CA GLY A 280 1.41 16.60 -12.60
C GLY A 280 1.13 17.94 -11.91
N GLU A 281 1.66 18.17 -10.71
CA GLU A 281 1.43 19.38 -9.89
C GLU A 281 -0.05 19.66 -9.57
N HIS A 282 -0.91 18.64 -9.64
CA HIS A 282 -2.31 18.78 -9.26
C HIS A 282 -2.45 19.09 -7.75
N PRO A 283 -3.46 19.87 -7.33
CA PRO A 283 -3.72 20.11 -5.91
C PRO A 283 -4.12 18.81 -5.20
N PHE A 284 -3.88 18.72 -3.88
CA PHE A 284 -4.24 17.52 -3.11
C PHE A 284 -5.71 17.12 -3.21
N SER A 285 -6.61 18.10 -3.41
CA SER A 285 -8.03 17.85 -3.62
C SER A 285 -8.32 16.89 -4.78
N ASP A 286 -7.42 16.79 -5.75
CA ASP A 286 -7.61 15.93 -6.93
C ASP A 286 -7.53 14.44 -6.61
N PHE A 287 -6.99 14.04 -5.46
CA PHE A 287 -7.15 12.66 -4.98
C PHE A 287 -8.62 12.26 -4.81
N ARG A 288 -9.54 13.22 -4.63
CA ARG A 288 -10.99 12.96 -4.59
C ARG A 288 -11.63 12.87 -5.98
N ASN A 289 -10.95 13.38 -7.01
CA ASN A 289 -11.45 13.46 -8.38
C ASN A 289 -10.98 12.28 -9.23
N TYR A 290 -9.77 11.77 -8.98
CA TYR A 290 -9.15 10.68 -9.73
C TYR A 290 -9.04 9.43 -8.86
N ILE A 291 -10.15 8.70 -8.78
CA ILE A 291 -10.26 7.45 -8.02
C ILE A 291 -10.39 6.30 -9.03
N GLY A 292 -9.53 5.31 -8.92
CA GLY A 292 -9.57 4.08 -9.71
C GLY A 292 -10.34 2.95 -9.01
N ARG A 293 -10.49 1.83 -9.72
CA ARG A 293 -11.05 0.60 -9.13
C ARG A 293 -10.11 0.02 -8.07
N PHE A 294 -8.81 0.20 -8.28
CA PHE A 294 -7.75 -0.09 -7.34
C PHE A 294 -6.61 0.93 -7.53
N MET A 295 -6.14 1.55 -6.45
CA MET A 295 -5.04 2.52 -6.50
C MET A 295 -3.76 1.82 -6.07
N SER A 296 -2.96 1.37 -7.04
CA SER A 296 -1.72 0.60 -6.83
C SER A 296 -0.51 1.50 -6.60
N GLU A 297 -0.53 2.75 -7.06
CA GLU A 297 0.43 3.79 -6.65
C GLU A 297 -0.20 5.18 -6.61
N TYR A 298 0.27 5.98 -5.65
CA TYR A 298 0.12 7.43 -5.55
C TYR A 298 0.99 7.89 -4.38
N GLY A 299 1.54 9.10 -4.42
CA GLY A 299 2.50 9.51 -3.39
C GLY A 299 2.73 11.01 -3.31
N PHE A 300 3.30 11.44 -2.19
CA PHE A 300 3.89 12.76 -2.00
C PHE A 300 5.20 12.62 -1.22
N GLN A 301 6.25 13.40 -1.54
CA GLN A 301 7.53 13.29 -0.82
C GLN A 301 7.53 14.09 0.47
N SER A 302 8.37 13.64 1.41
CA SER A 302 8.90 14.46 2.49
C SER A 302 10.39 14.19 2.67
N PHE A 303 11.06 15.08 3.39
CA PHE A 303 12.35 14.75 3.99
C PHE A 303 12.17 13.73 5.13
N PRO A 304 13.23 12.95 5.47
CA PRO A 304 13.24 12.15 6.67
C PRO A 304 13.34 13.07 7.90
N GLU A 305 13.25 12.51 9.11
CA GLU A 305 13.35 13.33 10.31
C GLU A 305 14.76 13.90 10.50
N PHE A 306 14.89 14.94 11.31
CA PHE A 306 16.15 15.67 11.45
C PHE A 306 17.30 14.78 11.94
N LEU A 307 17.04 13.79 12.81
CA LEU A 307 18.06 12.84 13.27
C LEU A 307 18.64 11.99 12.12
N THR A 308 17.83 11.66 11.12
CA THR A 308 18.28 10.98 9.89
C THR A 308 19.10 11.91 9.02
N VAL A 309 18.65 13.17 8.87
CA VAL A 309 19.38 14.18 8.11
C VAL A 309 20.76 14.45 8.69
N GLN A 310 20.88 14.45 10.02
CA GLN A 310 22.17 14.60 10.71
C GLN A 310 23.16 13.46 10.44
N GLN A 311 22.73 12.30 9.94
CA GLN A 311 23.65 11.21 9.61
C GLN A 311 24.43 11.45 8.33
N TYR A 312 23.95 12.34 7.45
CA TYR A 312 24.58 12.61 6.15
C TYR A 312 24.88 14.10 5.89
N THR A 313 24.63 14.98 6.85
CA THR A 313 24.85 16.43 6.73
C THR A 313 25.73 16.98 7.85
N LEU A 314 26.37 18.12 7.58
CA LEU A 314 26.93 19.03 8.58
C LEU A 314 26.03 20.27 8.74
N PRO A 315 26.17 21.09 9.80
CA PRO A 315 25.33 22.28 9.99
C PRO A 315 25.30 23.27 8.81
N LYS A 316 26.39 23.36 8.05
CA LYS A 316 26.47 24.21 6.84
C LYS A 316 25.61 23.69 5.67
N ASP A 317 25.17 22.44 5.73
CA ASP A 317 24.39 21.78 4.68
C ASP A 317 22.87 21.84 4.98
N TRP A 318 22.46 22.44 6.10
CA TRP A 318 21.07 22.59 6.55
C TRP A 318 20.32 23.68 5.77
N ASP A 319 20.30 23.49 4.45
CA ASP A 319 19.53 24.23 3.47
C ASP A 319 19.03 23.19 2.45
N ILE A 320 17.74 23.23 2.12
CA ILE A 320 17.12 22.27 1.19
C ILE A 320 17.71 22.37 -0.23
N GLU A 321 18.40 23.46 -0.56
CA GLU A 321 19.09 23.69 -1.83
C GLU A 321 20.61 23.48 -1.73
N SER A 322 21.14 23.08 -0.56
CA SER A 322 22.55 22.74 -0.43
C SER A 322 22.94 21.56 -1.33
N GLU A 323 24.21 21.48 -1.71
CA GLU A 323 24.73 20.40 -2.55
C GLU A 323 24.44 19.02 -1.95
N VAL A 324 24.65 18.86 -0.64
CA VAL A 324 24.44 17.60 0.07
C VAL A 324 22.95 17.22 0.11
N MET A 325 22.05 18.18 0.37
CA MET A 325 20.61 17.92 0.35
C MET A 325 20.09 17.63 -1.05
N ALA A 326 20.62 18.29 -2.08
CA ALA A 326 20.31 18.01 -3.48
C ALA A 326 20.82 16.63 -3.91
N ALA A 327 21.99 16.20 -3.43
CA ALA A 327 22.53 14.86 -3.72
C ALA A 327 21.68 13.73 -3.12
N HIS A 328 20.95 13.99 -2.05
CA HIS A 328 20.00 13.07 -1.41
C HIS A 328 18.53 13.32 -1.86
N GLN A 329 18.36 13.94 -3.03
CA GLN A 329 17.08 14.06 -3.74
C GLN A 329 17.22 13.43 -5.12
N ARG A 330 16.36 12.46 -5.44
CA ARG A 330 16.41 11.69 -6.71
C ARG A 330 15.21 11.89 -7.63
N SER A 331 14.25 12.72 -7.22
CA SER A 331 13.20 13.27 -8.07
C SER A 331 13.62 14.65 -8.61
N GLY A 332 13.40 14.91 -9.89
CA GLY A 332 13.99 16.05 -10.61
C GLY A 332 13.88 17.42 -9.92
N ILE A 333 12.68 17.85 -9.51
CA ILE A 333 12.42 19.16 -8.84
C ILE A 333 12.11 18.96 -7.34
N GLY A 334 12.33 17.76 -6.78
CA GLY A 334 11.65 17.28 -5.56
C GLY A 334 11.65 18.23 -4.37
N ASN A 335 12.80 18.77 -3.95
CA ASN A 335 12.87 19.68 -2.78
C ASN A 335 12.03 20.95 -2.98
N LEU A 336 12.09 21.53 -4.18
CA LEU A 336 11.33 22.73 -4.54
C LEU A 336 9.84 22.43 -4.71
N ARG A 337 9.49 21.21 -5.13
CA ARG A 337 8.11 20.73 -5.18
C ARG A 337 7.48 20.70 -3.79
N ILE A 338 8.19 20.14 -2.80
CA ILE A 338 7.76 20.14 -1.39
C ILE A 338 7.52 21.58 -0.92
N ARG A 339 8.50 22.48 -1.13
CA ARG A 339 8.38 23.89 -0.75
C ARG A 339 7.18 24.58 -1.42
N SER A 340 6.90 24.27 -2.69
CA SER A 340 5.77 24.86 -3.43
C SER A 340 4.43 24.48 -2.79
N TYR A 341 4.17 23.19 -2.62
CA TYR A 341 2.94 22.73 -1.95
C TYR A 341 2.86 23.20 -0.50
N MET A 342 3.98 23.28 0.20
CA MET A 342 3.99 23.79 1.57
C MET A 342 3.46 25.21 1.66
N LYS A 343 3.77 26.10 0.71
CA LYS A 343 3.23 27.48 0.66
C LYS A 343 1.70 27.52 0.53
N ASP A 344 1.12 26.52 -0.12
CA ASP A 344 -0.33 26.44 -0.31
C ASP A 344 -1.06 26.02 0.96
N HIS A 345 -0.40 25.28 1.86
CA HIS A 345 -1.03 24.64 3.02
C HIS A 345 -0.55 25.15 4.39
N TYR A 346 0.73 25.51 4.52
CA TYR A 346 1.41 25.86 5.77
C TYR A 346 2.13 27.21 5.68
N ILE A 347 2.39 27.82 6.84
CA ILE A 347 3.35 28.91 6.94
C ILE A 347 4.74 28.28 6.80
N LEU A 348 5.54 28.76 5.85
CA LEU A 348 6.89 28.24 5.62
C LEU A 348 7.77 28.48 6.85
N PRO A 349 8.33 27.43 7.47
CA PRO A 349 9.27 27.61 8.56
C PRO A 349 10.60 28.19 8.05
N GLU A 350 11.15 29.15 8.80
CA GLU A 350 12.51 29.67 8.56
C GLU A 350 13.58 28.70 9.05
N ASP A 351 13.32 28.01 10.16
CA ASP A 351 14.21 26.99 10.71
C ASP A 351 14.18 25.71 9.86
N PHE A 352 15.36 25.19 9.54
CA PHE A 352 15.51 24.01 8.71
C PHE A 352 14.84 22.77 9.32
N SER A 353 15.02 22.52 10.62
CA SER A 353 14.44 21.35 11.28
C SER A 353 12.91 21.42 11.32
N HIS A 354 12.34 22.62 11.53
CA HIS A 354 10.91 22.86 11.43
C HIS A 354 10.39 22.66 10.01
N PHE A 355 11.15 23.06 8.98
CA PHE A 355 10.79 22.80 7.58
C PHE A 355 10.66 21.30 7.30
N LEU A 356 11.60 20.48 7.80
CA LEU A 356 11.50 19.01 7.66
C LEU A 356 10.26 18.45 8.37
N TYR A 357 10.00 18.89 9.60
CA TYR A 357 8.82 18.49 10.38
C TYR A 357 7.49 18.82 9.66
N VAL A 358 7.33 20.08 9.24
CA VAL A 358 6.13 20.52 8.51
C VAL A 358 6.03 19.81 7.16
N GLY A 359 7.15 19.51 6.50
CA GLY A 359 7.18 18.69 5.30
C GLY A 359 6.61 17.28 5.49
N GLN A 360 6.86 16.65 6.65
CA GLN A 360 6.24 15.37 6.98
C GLN A 360 4.75 15.48 7.26
N LEU A 361 4.29 16.55 7.93
CA LEU A 361 2.86 16.80 8.12
C LEU A 361 2.13 17.00 6.80
N LEU A 362 2.72 17.79 5.90
CA LEU A 362 2.21 18.02 4.55
C LEU A 362 2.04 16.71 3.78
N GLN A 363 3.05 15.84 3.83
CA GLN A 363 2.96 14.50 3.24
C GLN A 363 1.85 13.67 3.90
N ALA A 364 1.79 13.64 5.23
CA ALA A 364 0.84 12.84 5.98
C ALA A 364 -0.61 13.23 5.67
N GLU A 365 -0.92 14.52 5.60
CA GLU A 365 -2.25 15.03 5.24
C GLU A 365 -2.62 14.72 3.80
N SER A 366 -1.66 14.85 2.87
CA SER A 366 -1.82 14.53 1.45
C SER A 366 -2.24 13.07 1.24
N ILE A 367 -1.49 12.14 1.84
CA ILE A 367 -1.76 10.71 1.70
C ILE A 367 -3.00 10.28 2.51
N LYS A 368 -3.24 10.86 3.69
CA LYS A 368 -4.48 10.65 4.44
C LYS A 368 -5.70 11.02 3.59
N MET A 369 -5.66 12.15 2.89
CA MET A 369 -6.73 12.59 2.00
C MET A 369 -7.03 11.57 0.89
N ALA A 370 -5.99 11.02 0.26
CA ALA A 370 -6.13 9.99 -0.76
C ALA A 370 -6.74 8.69 -0.17
N ILE A 371 -6.18 8.19 0.93
CA ILE A 371 -6.69 6.99 1.61
C ILE A 371 -8.17 7.16 1.98
N GLU A 372 -8.53 8.30 2.56
CA GLU A 372 -9.91 8.59 2.94
C GLU A 372 -10.85 8.60 1.73
N ALA A 373 -10.44 9.24 0.63
CA ALA A 373 -11.19 9.25 -0.62
C ALA A 373 -11.41 7.83 -1.16
N HIS A 374 -10.35 7.02 -1.24
CA HIS A 374 -10.41 5.63 -1.71
C HIS A 374 -11.32 4.77 -0.82
N ARG A 375 -11.22 4.92 0.51
CA ARG A 375 -12.05 4.17 1.46
C ARG A 375 -13.52 4.55 1.38
N SER A 376 -13.84 5.84 1.25
CA SER A 376 -15.23 6.29 1.09
C SER A 376 -15.85 5.92 -0.24
N ALA A 377 -15.02 5.62 -1.25
CA ALA A 377 -15.46 5.22 -2.58
C ALA A 377 -15.80 3.73 -2.71
N LYS A 378 -15.76 2.93 -1.64
CA LYS A 378 -16.22 1.54 -1.67
C LYS A 378 -17.69 1.43 -2.12
N PRO A 379 -18.06 0.42 -2.93
CA PRO A 379 -17.23 -0.65 -3.47
C PRO A 379 -16.61 -0.33 -4.85
N PHE A 380 -16.66 0.93 -5.31
CA PHE A 380 -16.07 1.29 -6.60
C PHE A 380 -14.54 1.17 -6.56
N CYS A 381 -13.92 1.75 -5.53
CA CYS A 381 -12.51 1.57 -5.21
C CYS A 381 -12.35 0.50 -4.14
N MET A 382 -11.46 -0.47 -4.37
CA MET A 382 -11.26 -1.64 -3.50
C MET A 382 -9.80 -1.86 -3.08
N GLY A 383 -8.92 -0.88 -3.34
CA GLY A 383 -7.54 -0.97 -2.89
C GLY A 383 -6.80 0.36 -2.92
N THR A 384 -5.87 0.50 -1.98
CA THR A 384 -5.08 1.71 -1.78
C THR A 384 -3.68 1.34 -1.28
N LEU A 385 -2.72 1.36 -2.20
CA LEU A 385 -1.29 1.13 -1.94
C LEU A 385 -0.52 2.41 -2.24
N TYR A 386 -0.12 3.15 -1.20
CA TYR A 386 0.63 4.38 -1.42
C TYR A 386 2.09 4.07 -1.81
N TRP A 387 2.68 4.96 -2.60
CA TRP A 387 4.11 4.98 -2.87
C TRP A 387 4.75 5.93 -1.85
N GLN A 388 5.64 5.48 -0.95
CA GLN A 388 6.15 4.11 -0.74
C GLN A 388 6.27 3.79 0.77
N LEU A 389 6.48 2.53 1.16
CA LEU A 389 6.61 2.15 2.57
C LEU A 389 7.91 2.65 3.19
N ASN A 390 9.04 2.28 2.56
CA ASN A 390 10.38 2.28 3.16
C ASN A 390 11.43 2.93 2.25
N ASP A 391 12.65 3.12 2.75
CA ASP A 391 13.81 3.65 2.00
C ASP A 391 14.99 2.66 1.99
N CYS A 392 15.77 2.68 0.91
CA CYS A 392 17.00 1.90 0.77
C CYS A 392 18.30 2.63 1.18
N TRP A 393 18.20 3.93 1.49
CA TRP A 393 19.30 4.79 1.95
C TRP A 393 18.74 6.11 2.53
N PRO A 394 19.50 6.91 3.30
CA PRO A 394 19.02 8.18 3.84
C PRO A 394 18.71 9.17 2.70
N VAL A 395 17.44 9.56 2.52
CA VAL A 395 17.02 10.31 1.32
C VAL A 395 15.72 11.07 1.56
N ALA A 396 15.47 12.14 0.79
CA ALA A 396 14.12 12.68 0.63
C ALA A 396 13.32 11.80 -0.36
N SER A 397 12.21 11.24 0.10
CA SER A 397 11.41 10.28 -0.65
C SER A 397 9.94 10.32 -0.25
N TRP A 398 9.15 9.46 -0.90
CA TRP A 398 7.74 9.23 -0.58
C TRP A 398 7.52 8.24 0.58
N SER A 399 8.59 7.80 1.26
CA SER A 399 8.49 6.76 2.28
C SER A 399 7.64 7.19 3.48
N GLY A 400 6.92 6.23 4.08
CA GLY A 400 6.31 6.39 5.40
C GLY A 400 7.31 6.12 6.54
N ILE A 401 8.33 5.32 6.27
CA ILE A 401 9.39 4.93 7.21
C ILE A 401 10.73 5.25 6.55
N ASP A 402 11.58 6.01 7.22
CA ASP A 402 12.91 6.33 6.68
C ASP A 402 13.91 5.16 6.79
N TYR A 403 15.09 5.31 6.19
CA TYR A 403 16.12 4.27 6.14
C TYR A 403 16.56 3.76 7.51
N TYR A 404 16.55 4.60 8.55
CA TYR A 404 16.87 4.18 9.91
C TYR A 404 15.67 3.64 10.67
N ARG A 405 14.61 3.25 9.94
CA ARG A 405 13.37 2.65 10.43
C ARG A 405 12.57 3.58 11.34
N ARG A 406 12.76 4.90 11.20
CA ARG A 406 11.98 5.90 11.92
C ARG A 406 10.69 6.17 11.18
N TRP A 407 9.57 6.07 11.90
CA TRP A 407 8.27 6.42 11.35
C TRP A 407 8.19 7.93 11.10
N LYS A 408 7.94 8.31 9.85
CA LYS A 408 7.54 9.68 9.53
C LYS A 408 6.11 9.93 10.01
N ALA A 409 5.69 11.19 10.08
CA ALA A 409 4.31 11.56 10.39
C ALA A 409 3.28 10.79 9.53
N LEU A 410 3.63 10.51 8.27
CA LEU A 410 2.83 9.71 7.35
C LEU A 410 2.42 8.36 7.94
N HIS A 411 3.34 7.58 8.52
CA HIS A 411 3.04 6.23 9.01
C HIS A 411 2.05 6.24 10.17
N TYR A 412 2.11 7.25 11.04
CA TYR A 412 1.14 7.45 12.12
C TYR A 412 -0.25 7.81 11.59
N PHE A 413 -0.33 8.66 10.57
CA PHE A 413 -1.59 9.03 9.92
C PHE A 413 -2.22 7.84 9.20
N VAL A 414 -1.40 7.07 8.45
CA VAL A 414 -1.79 5.82 7.80
C VAL A 414 -2.33 4.83 8.81
N ARG A 415 -1.65 4.61 9.95
CA ARG A 415 -2.12 3.72 11.02
C ARG A 415 -3.55 4.05 11.47
N SER A 416 -3.88 5.34 11.61
CA SER A 416 -5.24 5.76 11.95
C SER A 416 -6.21 5.55 10.79
N ALA A 417 -5.84 6.01 9.58
CA ALA A 417 -6.68 5.94 8.39
C ALA A 417 -6.93 4.50 7.88
N PHE A 418 -6.09 3.54 8.29
CA PHE A 418 -6.20 2.11 7.98
C PHE A 418 -6.88 1.27 9.06
N LYS A 419 -7.34 1.86 10.18
CA LYS A 419 -8.16 1.13 11.16
C LYS A 419 -9.35 0.43 10.49
N THR A 420 -9.81 -0.67 11.07
CA THR A 420 -10.93 -1.46 10.53
C THR A 420 -12.16 -0.61 10.27
N ASP A 421 -12.55 0.18 11.26
CA ASP A 421 -13.63 1.15 11.14
C ASP A 421 -13.07 2.57 11.18
N VAL A 422 -13.51 3.40 10.23
CA VAL A 422 -13.09 4.81 10.14
C VAL A 422 -14.28 5.71 9.84
N VAL A 423 -14.25 6.91 10.41
CA VAL A 423 -15.11 8.02 10.00
C VAL A 423 -14.32 8.92 9.05
N VAL A 424 -14.89 9.20 7.88
CA VAL A 424 -14.28 9.98 6.81
C VAL A 424 -15.11 11.23 6.54
N PHE A 425 -14.44 12.37 6.44
CA PHE A 425 -15.04 13.62 6.04
C PHE A 425 -14.72 13.93 4.59
N GLU A 426 -15.75 14.25 3.82
CA GLU A 426 -15.60 14.75 2.46
C GLU A 426 -16.23 16.14 2.37
N GLY A 427 -15.35 17.15 2.36
CA GLY A 427 -15.75 18.55 2.27
C GLY A 427 -16.12 18.97 0.86
N GLY A 428 -17.15 19.80 0.73
CA GLY A 428 -17.54 20.48 -0.49
C GLY A 428 -17.91 21.93 -0.23
N LYS A 429 -18.23 22.68 -1.29
CA LYS A 429 -18.62 24.09 -1.17
C LYS A 429 -19.89 24.28 -0.33
N ASP A 430 -20.86 23.38 -0.49
CA ASP A 430 -22.20 23.55 0.08
C ASP A 430 -22.47 22.65 1.29
N SER A 431 -21.71 21.58 1.47
CA SER A 431 -21.91 20.63 2.57
C SER A 431 -20.66 19.80 2.86
N ILE A 432 -20.63 19.21 4.05
CA ILE A 432 -19.65 18.21 4.47
C ILE A 432 -20.37 16.87 4.55
N ARG A 433 -19.94 15.92 3.74
CA ARG A 433 -20.42 14.54 3.78
C ARG A 433 -19.61 13.75 4.79
N VAL A 434 -20.28 12.96 5.62
CA VAL A 434 -19.64 12.11 6.63
C VAL A 434 -19.94 10.65 6.30
N PHE A 435 -18.88 9.88 6.10
CA PHE A 435 -18.96 8.46 5.82
C PHE A 435 -18.49 7.64 7.02
N ALA A 436 -19.18 6.53 7.29
CA ALA A 436 -18.67 5.46 8.13
C ALA A 436 -18.21 4.32 7.22
N CYS A 437 -16.92 3.99 7.26
CA CYS A 437 -16.33 2.93 6.46
C CYS A 437 -15.86 1.79 7.37
N SER A 438 -16.23 0.56 7.05
CA SER A 438 -15.90 -0.64 7.83
C SER A 438 -15.24 -1.67 6.93
N GLY A 439 -14.15 -2.30 7.40
CA GLY A 439 -13.54 -3.49 6.80
C GLY A 439 -13.87 -4.78 7.56
N ARG A 440 -14.88 -4.76 8.44
CA ARG A 440 -15.30 -5.94 9.21
C ARG A 440 -15.89 -7.02 8.30
N LYS A 441 -15.78 -8.27 8.75
CA LYS A 441 -16.46 -9.43 8.16
C LYS A 441 -17.94 -9.52 8.55
N GLU A 442 -18.27 -9.17 9.79
CA GLU A 442 -19.62 -9.21 10.34
C GLU A 442 -20.15 -7.80 10.63
N PRO A 443 -21.48 -7.57 10.50
CA PRO A 443 -22.06 -6.28 10.78
C PRO A 443 -21.96 -5.92 12.27
N ALA A 444 -21.88 -4.63 12.56
CA ALA A 444 -21.88 -4.10 13.93
C ALA A 444 -22.71 -2.84 14.05
N ASP A 445 -23.44 -2.70 15.16
CA ASP A 445 -24.08 -1.44 15.52
C ASP A 445 -23.03 -0.47 16.09
N ALA A 446 -23.15 0.79 15.70
CA ALA A 446 -22.25 1.86 16.09
C ALA A 446 -23.02 3.18 16.21
N GLN A 447 -22.38 4.20 16.77
CA GLN A 447 -22.93 5.55 16.86
C GLN A 447 -21.91 6.54 16.32
N LEU A 448 -22.34 7.39 15.39
CA LEU A 448 -21.59 8.56 14.98
C LEU A 448 -21.86 9.69 15.98
N ARG A 449 -20.80 10.33 16.48
CA ARG A 449 -20.86 11.57 17.25
C ARG A 449 -20.10 12.66 16.50
N LEU A 450 -20.77 13.77 16.25
CA LEU A 450 -20.22 14.95 15.59
C LEU A 450 -20.21 16.10 16.58
N GLU A 451 -19.09 16.81 16.65
CA GLU A 451 -18.93 17.94 17.54
C GLU A 451 -18.17 19.06 16.82
N LEU A 452 -18.79 20.23 16.73
CA LEU A 452 -18.12 21.45 16.30
C LEU A 452 -17.57 22.16 17.53
N ARG A 453 -16.27 22.43 17.53
CA ARG A 453 -15.56 23.06 18.64
C ARG A 453 -14.67 24.19 18.16
N ASP A 454 -14.43 25.13 19.04
CA ASP A 454 -13.34 26.09 18.88
C ASP A 454 -12.01 25.54 19.43
N PHE A 455 -10.90 26.27 19.22
CA PHE A 455 -9.59 25.87 19.74
C PHE A 455 -9.39 26.08 21.25
N ASN A 456 -10.32 26.75 21.94
CA ASN A 456 -10.34 26.80 23.41
C ASN A 456 -11.05 25.57 24.01
N GLY A 457 -11.67 24.74 23.17
CA GLY A 457 -12.37 23.53 23.56
C GLY A 457 -13.86 23.73 23.83
N GLU A 458 -14.40 24.93 23.59
CA GLU A 458 -15.84 25.21 23.70
C GLU A 458 -16.62 24.36 22.70
N LEU A 459 -17.71 23.74 23.16
CA LEU A 459 -18.62 22.97 22.32
C LEU A 459 -19.71 23.89 21.78
N LEU A 460 -19.68 24.13 20.47
CA LEU A 460 -20.59 25.07 19.81
C LEU A 460 -21.82 24.37 19.23
N TRP A 461 -21.63 23.14 18.77
CA TRP A 461 -22.69 22.31 18.23
C TRP A 461 -22.31 20.83 18.33
N HIS A 462 -23.31 19.97 18.50
CA HIS A 462 -23.11 18.54 18.42
C HIS A 462 -24.34 17.83 17.84
N ASP A 463 -24.10 16.64 17.29
CA ASP A 463 -25.13 15.72 16.85
C ASP A 463 -24.67 14.28 17.07
N SER A 464 -25.63 13.37 17.21
CA SER A 464 -25.34 11.95 17.30
C SER A 464 -26.38 11.14 16.56
N GLN A 465 -25.89 10.16 15.80
CA GLN A 465 -26.72 9.32 14.95
C GLN A 465 -26.29 7.86 15.10
N ASP A 466 -27.25 7.00 15.42
CA ASP A 466 -27.02 5.56 15.39
C ASP A 466 -26.84 5.12 13.94
N THR A 467 -25.89 4.22 13.73
CA THR A 467 -25.57 3.69 12.41
C THR A 467 -25.21 2.21 12.50
N ARG A 468 -25.28 1.53 11.36
CA ARG A 468 -24.90 0.13 11.24
C ARG A 468 -23.73 0.02 10.27
N LEU A 469 -22.62 -0.53 10.77
CA LEU A 469 -21.44 -0.85 10.00
C LEU A 469 -21.68 -2.16 9.27
N SER A 470 -21.98 -2.11 7.98
CA SER A 470 -22.10 -3.31 7.16
C SER A 470 -20.72 -3.89 6.83
N PRO A 471 -20.62 -5.21 6.58
CA PRO A 471 -19.37 -5.83 6.15
C PRO A 471 -18.76 -5.16 4.92
N ASP A 472 -17.44 -4.98 4.94
CA ASP A 472 -16.61 -4.31 3.92
C ASP A 472 -17.31 -3.20 3.11
N SER A 473 -17.77 -2.15 3.80
CA SER A 473 -18.62 -1.11 3.20
C SER A 473 -18.14 0.31 3.49
N ALA A 474 -18.66 1.27 2.72
CA ALA A 474 -18.65 2.69 3.03
C ALA A 474 -20.07 3.22 2.92
N ARG A 475 -20.54 3.91 3.96
CA ARG A 475 -21.90 4.43 4.02
C ARG A 475 -21.88 5.92 4.33
N LEU A 476 -22.57 6.71 3.51
CA LEU A 476 -22.90 8.09 3.86
C LEU A 476 -23.87 8.06 5.04
N VAL A 477 -23.42 8.57 6.18
CA VAL A 477 -24.17 8.54 7.45
C VAL A 477 -24.72 9.91 7.82
N ALA A 478 -24.05 11.00 7.44
CA ALA A 478 -24.55 12.36 7.66
C ALA A 478 -24.15 13.29 6.52
N VAL A 479 -24.95 14.34 6.32
CA VAL A 479 -24.64 15.47 5.43
C VAL A 479 -24.86 16.74 6.22
N LEU A 480 -23.79 17.47 6.50
CA LEU A 480 -23.83 18.73 7.22
C LEU A 480 -23.87 19.89 6.22
N PRO A 481 -25.00 20.62 6.07
CA PRO A 481 -25.05 21.77 5.19
C PRO A 481 -24.15 22.88 5.72
N ALA A 482 -23.48 23.61 4.81
CA ALA A 482 -22.57 24.70 5.15
C ALA A 482 -23.23 25.81 5.98
N LYS A 483 -24.56 25.96 5.88
CA LYS A 483 -25.37 26.88 6.71
C LYS A 483 -25.28 26.64 8.20
N ILE A 484 -24.99 25.40 8.65
CA ILE A 484 -24.74 25.14 10.07
C ILE A 484 -23.55 25.98 10.54
N LEU A 485 -22.57 26.24 9.68
CA LEU A 485 -21.35 26.98 10.02
C LEU A 485 -21.52 28.50 9.96
N GLU A 486 -22.53 29.02 9.25
CA GLU A 486 -22.68 30.47 8.99
C GLU A 486 -22.88 31.31 10.26
N ASN A 487 -23.37 30.70 11.35
CA ASN A 487 -23.66 31.39 12.61
C ASN A 487 -22.83 30.87 13.80
N LEU A 488 -21.89 29.96 13.58
CA LEU A 488 -21.17 29.27 14.67
C LEU A 488 -19.75 29.78 14.89
N GLY A 489 -19.30 30.78 14.15
CA GLY A 489 -18.00 31.45 14.34
C GLY A 489 -17.11 31.44 13.11
N ASP A 490 -15.91 32.02 13.25
CA ASP A 490 -14.95 32.12 12.16
C ASP A 490 -14.34 30.75 11.85
N LYS A 491 -14.43 30.31 10.59
CA LYS A 491 -13.96 29.00 10.12
C LYS A 491 -12.50 28.67 10.49
N ASN A 492 -11.66 29.69 10.68
CA ASN A 492 -10.27 29.51 11.05
C ASN A 492 -10.02 29.28 12.55
N GLN A 493 -11.05 29.36 13.39
CA GLN A 493 -10.99 29.09 14.83
C GLN A 493 -11.71 27.79 15.21
N LEU A 494 -12.26 27.09 14.21
CA LEU A 494 -13.17 25.96 14.41
C LEU A 494 -12.63 24.68 13.79
N TYR A 495 -13.01 23.56 14.38
CA TYR A 495 -12.87 22.24 13.78
C TYR A 495 -14.09 21.37 14.07
N LEU A 496 -14.37 20.46 13.14
CA LEU A 496 -15.38 19.43 13.31
C LEU A 496 -14.69 18.13 13.72
N ARG A 497 -15.10 17.58 14.85
CA ARG A 497 -14.66 16.27 15.35
C ARG A 497 -15.72 15.23 15.09
N GLY A 498 -15.34 14.14 14.43
CA GLY A 498 -16.17 12.96 14.23
C GLY A 498 -15.62 11.79 15.01
N ARG A 499 -16.48 11.13 15.79
CA ARG A 499 -16.15 9.88 16.49
C ARG A 499 -17.12 8.80 16.10
N LEU A 500 -16.59 7.63 15.74
CA LEU A 500 -17.35 6.41 15.56
C LEU A 500 -17.22 5.58 16.84
N MET A 501 -18.34 5.29 17.49
CA MET A 501 -18.41 4.67 18.81
C MET A 501 -19.07 3.30 18.73
N GLN A 502 -18.63 2.37 19.57
CA GLN A 502 -19.33 1.11 19.86
C GLN A 502 -19.49 1.01 21.38
N GLY A 503 -20.70 1.31 21.87
CA GLY A 503 -20.90 1.61 23.28
C GLY A 503 -20.04 2.80 23.72
N GLU A 504 -19.25 2.62 24.78
CA GLU A 504 -18.31 3.65 25.28
C GLU A 504 -16.95 3.65 24.56
N GLN A 505 -16.67 2.64 23.71
CA GLN A 505 -15.40 2.54 23.01
C GLN A 505 -15.39 3.43 21.75
N THR A 506 -14.43 4.34 21.64
CA THR A 506 -14.14 5.03 20.37
C THR A 506 -13.39 4.09 19.43
N LEU A 507 -14.03 3.71 18.33
CA LEU A 507 -13.40 2.92 17.26
C LEU A 507 -12.42 3.79 16.45
N HIS A 508 -12.87 4.99 16.08
CA HIS A 508 -12.08 5.96 15.33
C HIS A 508 -12.51 7.39 15.65
N GLU A 509 -11.55 8.29 15.61
CA GLU A 509 -11.75 9.74 15.68
C GLU A 509 -11.08 10.38 14.47
N ASN A 510 -11.76 11.36 13.86
CA ASN A 510 -11.21 12.16 12.79
C ASN A 510 -11.53 13.63 13.01
N LEU A 511 -10.67 14.50 12.50
CA LEU A 511 -10.84 15.95 12.57
C LEU A 511 -10.96 16.50 11.15
N TYR A 512 -11.85 17.47 10.99
CA TYR A 512 -12.03 18.23 9.77
C TYR A 512 -11.84 19.71 10.08
N TYR A 513 -10.87 20.32 9.40
CA TYR A 513 -10.60 21.76 9.44
C TYR A 513 -11.20 22.42 8.20
N PHE A 514 -11.77 23.61 8.38
CA PHE A 514 -12.51 24.32 7.32
C PHE A 514 -11.63 25.18 6.42
N VAL A 515 -10.39 25.44 6.85
CA VAL A 515 -9.38 26.21 6.14
C VAL A 515 -8.04 25.46 6.24
N PRO A 516 -7.09 25.69 5.32
CA PRO A 516 -5.77 25.07 5.41
C PRO A 516 -5.01 25.49 6.69
N PRO A 517 -4.05 24.68 7.17
CA PRO A 517 -3.31 24.94 8.40
C PRO A 517 -2.74 26.35 8.54
N LYS A 518 -2.23 26.95 7.45
CA LYS A 518 -1.68 28.33 7.45
C LYS A 518 -2.69 29.43 7.79
N GLU A 519 -3.98 29.16 7.65
CA GLU A 519 -5.06 30.11 7.92
C GLU A 519 -5.67 29.93 9.31
N LEU A 520 -5.38 28.81 9.99
CA LEU A 520 -5.91 28.53 11.33
C LEU A 520 -5.38 29.53 12.35
N ALA A 521 -6.27 30.10 13.16
CA ALA A 521 -5.94 30.97 14.27
C ALA A 521 -5.59 30.13 15.52
N LEU A 522 -4.53 29.33 15.41
CA LEU A 522 -4.07 28.45 16.48
C LEU A 522 -3.65 29.26 17.72
N PRO A 523 -3.98 28.81 18.96
CA PRO A 523 -3.53 29.48 20.17
C PRO A 523 -2.00 29.50 20.28
N GLU A 524 -1.42 30.66 20.63
CA GLU A 524 0.04 30.81 20.78
C GLU A 524 0.63 29.90 21.88
N ASN A 525 -0.14 29.67 22.95
CA ASN A 525 0.25 28.78 24.03
C ASN A 525 -0.83 27.71 24.26
N PRO A 526 -0.68 26.51 23.67
CA PRO A 526 -1.63 25.41 23.86
C PRO A 526 -1.55 24.78 25.25
N GLY A 527 -0.67 25.24 26.15
CA GLY A 527 -0.57 24.74 27.52
C GLY A 527 -0.11 23.28 27.62
N ILE A 528 0.71 22.81 26.69
CA ILE A 528 1.21 21.42 26.67
C ILE A 528 2.15 21.20 27.85
N VAL A 529 1.76 20.33 28.79
CA VAL A 529 2.58 19.90 29.93
C VAL A 529 2.95 18.44 29.75
N ALA A 530 4.24 18.14 29.68
CA ALA A 530 4.75 16.78 29.58
C ALA A 530 5.32 16.31 30.93
N GLN A 531 4.91 15.11 31.37
CA GLN A 531 5.52 14.41 32.50
C GLN A 531 6.32 13.23 31.97
N VAL A 532 7.62 13.22 32.25
CA VAL A 532 8.53 12.16 31.79
C VAL A 532 8.81 11.21 32.95
N LYS A 533 8.54 9.92 32.74
CA LYS A 533 8.92 8.85 33.67
C LYS A 533 9.81 7.86 32.94
N THR A 534 11.02 7.67 33.42
CA THR A 534 11.92 6.61 32.93
C THR A 534 11.28 5.26 33.20
N THR A 535 10.95 4.52 32.15
CA THR A 535 10.63 3.09 32.26
C THR A 535 11.96 2.34 32.11
N GLY A 536 12.20 1.30 32.91
CA GLY A 536 13.48 0.57 32.92
C GLY A 536 13.77 -0.24 31.65
N ILE A 537 13.04 0.02 30.57
CA ILE A 537 13.10 -0.69 29.29
C ILE A 537 13.58 0.35 28.27
N GLY A 538 14.85 0.29 27.90
CA GLY A 538 15.54 1.32 27.10
C GLY A 538 15.17 1.34 25.62
N ARG A 539 13.88 1.38 25.27
CA ARG A 539 13.40 1.68 23.91
C ARG A 539 12.16 2.56 24.00
N TYR A 540 12.20 3.71 23.33
CA TYR A 540 11.08 4.63 23.15
C TYR A 540 10.42 4.38 21.80
#